data_AF-A0A847XUZ7-F1
#
_entry.id   AF-A0A847XUZ7-F1
#
_cell.length_a   1.000
_cell.length_b   1.000
_cell.length_c   1.000
_cell.angle_alpha   90.00
_cell.angle_beta   90.00
_cell.angle_gamma   90.00
#
_symmetry.space_group_name_H-M   'P 1'
#
loop_
_entity.id
_entity.type
_entity.pdbx_description
1 polymer ?
#
loop_
_entity_poly.entity_id
_entity_poly.type
_entity_poly.pdbx_seq_one_letter_code
_entity_poly.pdbx_strand_id
1 'polypeptide(L)'
;MMKLTAFRIRNFRSIIDTGWQSLSPDNITCLIGQNESGKTSILEALKVFYTETISEDVLRSDLSLPDVSCRFSVPEGWLLRITDNPGTELKELLSGTTHIELTRSWLPDLSSVLKVSGTISQYLDSLEDAWRIYLDDVTVEMEGELKNISSLEKALENVNIKEAQVRAKFPDIVSKKKGIISLFKKKPAEEKPLIVEDQDLIVELNEILIQKDKLNEELSAKKLIKKAGDTWKTLLDKYNSFENHLRELAFKLEKRHQQLTFFMKQSDEDDLEWKSVLDDYRITRRDRDKTKAELDRHIAFSAYIMDGYDEREANIKVNEEIQSYKSQYNSEILGRKYFEYCPVFEVFEDFGSLLPNRIDMEDIISGNDKVEG
;
A
#
# COMPACT_ATOMS: atom_id res chain seq x y z
N MET A 1 -12.24 -31.48 11.58
CA MET A 1 -11.42 -31.30 10.38
C MET A 1 -12.12 -30.29 9.49
N MET A 2 -11.40 -29.47 8.75
CA MET A 2 -11.96 -28.47 7.83
C MET A 2 -12.55 -29.18 6.61
N LYS A 3 -13.78 -28.81 6.21
CA LYS A 3 -14.47 -29.45 5.08
C LYS A 3 -15.04 -28.42 4.14
N LEU A 4 -14.73 -28.52 2.84
CA LEU A 4 -15.28 -27.65 1.80
C LEU A 4 -16.81 -27.81 1.72
N THR A 5 -17.53 -26.69 1.79
CA THR A 5 -19.00 -26.66 1.76
C THR A 5 -19.56 -25.86 0.60
N ALA A 6 -18.84 -24.83 0.14
CA ALA A 6 -19.28 -24.00 -0.97
C ALA A 6 -18.08 -23.35 -1.67
N PHE A 7 -18.28 -22.89 -2.89
CA PHE A 7 -17.28 -22.13 -3.64
C PHE A 7 -17.93 -20.98 -4.41
N ARG A 8 -17.12 -20.00 -4.81
CA ARG A 8 -17.46 -18.94 -5.75
C ARG A 8 -16.25 -18.67 -6.63
N ILE A 9 -16.43 -18.69 -7.94
CA ILE A 9 -15.39 -18.45 -8.93
C ILE A 9 -15.78 -17.21 -9.71
N ARG A 10 -14.85 -16.27 -9.86
CA ARG A 10 -15.00 -15.07 -10.66
C ARG A 10 -13.85 -14.96 -11.64
N ASN A 11 -14.15 -14.41 -12.80
CA ASN A 11 -13.16 -14.04 -13.81
C ASN A 11 -12.22 -15.19 -14.25
N PHE A 12 -12.78 -16.39 -14.49
CA PHE A 12 -11.99 -17.58 -14.85
C PHE A 12 -12.48 -18.16 -16.18
N ARG A 13 -11.66 -18.07 -17.24
CA ARG A 13 -12.00 -18.48 -18.62
C ARG A 13 -13.33 -17.87 -19.13
N SER A 14 -14.40 -18.66 -19.18
CA SER A 14 -15.74 -18.20 -19.59
C SER A 14 -16.63 -17.77 -18.42
N ILE A 15 -16.17 -17.98 -17.18
CA ILE A 15 -16.93 -17.68 -15.96
C ILE A 15 -16.73 -16.22 -15.57
N ILE A 16 -17.81 -15.44 -15.60
CA ILE A 16 -17.85 -14.09 -15.04
C ILE A 16 -17.94 -14.16 -13.51
N ASP A 17 -18.99 -14.81 -13.00
CA ASP A 17 -19.21 -15.04 -11.58
C ASP A 17 -20.17 -16.22 -11.41
N THR A 18 -19.80 -17.22 -10.62
CA THR A 18 -20.72 -18.33 -10.29
C THR A 18 -21.74 -17.96 -9.21
N GLY A 19 -21.52 -16.86 -8.48
CA GLY A 19 -22.10 -16.69 -7.15
C GLY A 19 -21.63 -17.79 -6.18
N TRP A 20 -22.18 -17.81 -4.97
CA TRP A 20 -21.91 -18.89 -4.02
C TRP A 20 -22.68 -20.15 -4.41
N GLN A 21 -21.96 -21.21 -4.72
CA GLN A 21 -22.49 -22.53 -5.04
C GLN A 21 -22.20 -23.50 -3.90
N SER A 22 -23.23 -24.16 -3.38
CA SER A 22 -23.08 -25.12 -2.28
C SER A 22 -22.81 -26.53 -2.83
N LEU A 23 -21.88 -27.23 -2.19
CA LEU A 23 -21.64 -28.64 -2.46
C LEU A 23 -22.71 -29.50 -1.79
N SER A 24 -22.94 -30.68 -2.37
CA SER A 24 -23.92 -31.62 -1.85
C SER A 24 -23.54 -32.12 -0.45
N PRO A 25 -24.51 -32.19 0.49
CA PRO A 25 -24.25 -32.64 1.87
C PRO A 25 -23.82 -34.10 1.97
N ASP A 26 -24.13 -34.92 0.96
CA ASP A 26 -23.75 -36.34 0.85
C ASP A 26 -22.30 -36.57 0.35
N ASN A 27 -21.54 -35.50 0.16
CA ASN A 27 -20.16 -35.49 -0.36
C ASN A 27 -20.00 -35.89 -1.82
N ILE A 28 -21.10 -36.03 -2.57
CA ILE A 28 -21.07 -36.32 -4.00
C ILE A 28 -21.79 -35.19 -4.73
N THR A 29 -21.02 -34.36 -5.42
CA THR A 29 -21.59 -33.24 -6.21
C THR A 29 -21.41 -33.54 -7.69
N CYS A 30 -22.51 -33.56 -8.44
CA CYS A 30 -22.48 -33.73 -9.89
C CYS A 30 -22.63 -32.37 -10.60
N LEU A 31 -21.70 -32.05 -11.49
CA LEU A 31 -21.80 -30.89 -12.38
C LEU A 31 -22.40 -31.34 -13.72
N ILE A 32 -23.61 -30.87 -14.05
CA ILE A 32 -24.34 -31.26 -15.26
C ILE A 32 -24.57 -30.02 -16.13
N GLY A 33 -24.40 -30.17 -17.44
CA GLY A 33 -24.58 -29.08 -18.40
C GLY A 33 -24.09 -29.46 -19.78
N GLN A 34 -24.40 -28.64 -20.79
CA GLN A 34 -23.94 -28.82 -22.17
C GLN A 34 -22.41 -28.77 -22.27
N ASN A 35 -21.85 -29.29 -23.37
CA ASN A 35 -20.42 -29.13 -23.64
C ASN A 35 -20.04 -27.63 -23.63
N GLU A 36 -18.83 -27.35 -23.17
CA GLU A 36 -18.28 -25.98 -23.09
C GLU A 36 -19.02 -25.03 -22.13
N SER A 37 -19.98 -25.53 -21.34
CA SER A 37 -20.72 -24.74 -20.33
C SER A 37 -19.89 -24.35 -19.10
N GLY A 38 -18.57 -24.55 -19.10
CA GLY A 38 -17.67 -24.20 -17.99
C GLY A 38 -17.54 -25.23 -16.86
N LYS A 39 -18.02 -26.47 -17.02
CA LYS A 39 -17.90 -27.53 -15.99
C LYS A 39 -16.43 -27.83 -15.63
N THR A 40 -15.60 -28.05 -16.65
CA THR A 40 -14.16 -28.27 -16.49
C THR A 40 -13.49 -27.04 -15.86
N SER A 41 -13.89 -25.83 -16.28
CA SER A 41 -13.40 -24.57 -15.72
C SER A 41 -13.65 -24.46 -14.21
N ILE A 42 -14.77 -24.99 -13.70
CA ILE A 42 -15.03 -25.04 -12.25
C ILE A 42 -14.01 -25.95 -11.55
N LEU A 43 -13.78 -27.15 -12.09
CA LEU A 43 -12.83 -28.11 -11.48
C LEU A 43 -11.39 -27.58 -11.51
N GLU A 44 -10.97 -26.98 -12.63
CA GLU A 44 -9.66 -26.36 -12.77
C GLU A 44 -9.52 -25.14 -11.85
N ALA A 45 -10.56 -24.29 -11.71
CA ALA A 45 -10.53 -23.15 -10.80
C ALA A 45 -10.30 -23.59 -9.35
N LEU A 46 -10.97 -24.67 -8.92
CA LEU A 46 -10.77 -25.26 -7.60
C LEU A 46 -9.37 -25.88 -7.46
N LYS A 47 -8.83 -26.48 -8.52
CA LYS A 47 -7.44 -26.98 -8.54
C LYS A 47 -6.43 -25.84 -8.35
N VAL A 48 -6.55 -24.75 -9.11
CA VAL A 48 -5.61 -23.63 -9.01
C VAL A 48 -5.75 -22.87 -7.69
N PHE A 49 -6.94 -22.86 -7.07
CA PHE A 49 -7.10 -22.38 -5.70
C PHE A 49 -6.17 -23.11 -4.73
N TYR A 50 -5.96 -24.41 -4.92
CA TYR A 50 -5.08 -25.22 -4.10
C TYR A 50 -3.61 -25.14 -4.54
N THR A 51 -3.32 -25.23 -5.85
CA THR A 51 -1.94 -25.26 -6.37
C THR A 51 -1.29 -23.90 -6.52
N GLU A 52 -2.05 -22.81 -6.34
CA GLU A 52 -1.61 -21.40 -6.38
C GLU A 52 -1.18 -20.88 -7.76
N THR A 53 -0.83 -21.78 -8.67
CA THR A 53 -0.32 -21.49 -10.01
C THR A 53 -1.43 -21.40 -11.04
N ILE A 54 -1.33 -20.37 -11.88
CA ILE A 54 -2.15 -20.22 -13.09
C ILE A 54 -1.25 -19.96 -14.29
N SER A 55 -1.81 -20.18 -15.48
CA SER A 55 -1.24 -19.80 -16.77
C SER A 55 -2.17 -18.84 -17.50
N GLU A 56 -1.69 -18.21 -18.55
CA GLU A 56 -2.42 -17.16 -19.29
C GLU A 56 -3.72 -17.68 -19.93
N ASP A 57 -3.83 -18.98 -20.17
CA ASP A 57 -5.01 -19.66 -20.72
C ASP A 57 -6.24 -19.64 -19.79
N VAL A 58 -6.06 -19.41 -18.48
CA VAL A 58 -7.19 -19.30 -17.54
C VAL A 58 -7.79 -17.89 -17.50
N LEU A 59 -7.09 -16.91 -18.07
CA LEU A 59 -7.56 -15.54 -18.12
C LEU A 59 -8.79 -15.43 -19.02
N ARG A 60 -9.66 -14.48 -18.69
CA ARG A 60 -10.80 -14.14 -19.55
C ARG A 60 -10.33 -13.39 -20.80
N SER A 61 -11.22 -13.26 -21.78
CA SER A 61 -10.95 -12.49 -23.01
C SER A 61 -10.70 -11.00 -22.76
N ASP A 62 -11.20 -10.46 -21.64
CA ASP A 62 -10.93 -9.10 -21.15
C ASP A 62 -9.70 -9.04 -20.21
N LEU A 63 -8.96 -10.15 -20.08
CA LEU A 63 -7.77 -10.32 -19.23
C LEU A 63 -8.02 -10.07 -17.74
N SER A 64 -9.28 -10.07 -17.33
CA SER A 64 -9.61 -9.96 -15.91
C SER A 64 -8.98 -11.13 -15.16
N LEU A 65 -8.26 -10.80 -14.08
CA LEU A 65 -7.61 -11.79 -13.23
C LEU A 65 -8.65 -12.57 -12.42
N PRO A 66 -8.45 -13.88 -12.22
CA PRO A 66 -9.41 -14.72 -11.52
C PRO A 66 -9.41 -14.44 -10.01
N ASP A 67 -10.57 -14.68 -9.40
CA ASP A 67 -10.75 -14.81 -7.95
C ASP A 67 -11.47 -16.13 -7.67
N VAL A 68 -10.89 -16.95 -6.80
CA VAL A 68 -11.52 -18.21 -6.36
C VAL A 68 -11.70 -18.18 -4.86
N SER A 69 -12.95 -18.23 -4.42
CA SER A 69 -13.34 -18.24 -3.01
C SER A 69 -13.89 -19.62 -2.64
N CYS A 70 -13.41 -20.17 -1.53
CA CYS A 70 -13.88 -21.43 -0.96
C CYS A 70 -14.38 -21.20 0.46
N ARG A 71 -15.56 -21.72 0.78
CA ARG A 71 -16.13 -21.74 2.13
C ARG A 71 -15.97 -23.13 2.71
N PHE A 72 -15.47 -23.19 3.93
CA PHE A 72 -15.23 -24.42 4.66
C PHE A 72 -15.96 -24.41 5.99
N SER A 73 -16.58 -25.53 6.35
CA SER A 73 -17.05 -25.79 7.71
C SER A 73 -15.88 -26.16 8.61
N VAL A 74 -15.89 -25.63 9.83
CA VAL A 74 -14.89 -25.88 10.87
C VAL A 74 -15.59 -26.27 12.18
N PRO A 75 -14.98 -27.13 13.01
CA PRO A 75 -15.53 -27.45 14.32
C PRO A 75 -15.62 -26.20 15.22
N GLU A 76 -16.60 -26.17 16.11
CA GLU A 76 -16.74 -25.11 17.10
C GLU A 76 -15.45 -24.96 17.95
N GLY A 77 -15.02 -23.72 18.18
CA GLY A 77 -13.80 -23.42 18.92
C GLY A 77 -12.48 -23.79 18.22
N TRP A 78 -12.52 -24.35 17.01
CA TRP A 78 -11.30 -24.72 16.26
C TRP A 78 -10.45 -23.49 15.89
N LEU A 79 -11.10 -22.41 15.45
CA LEU A 79 -10.42 -21.17 15.08
C LEU A 79 -9.66 -20.55 16.25
N LEU A 80 -10.23 -20.60 17.46
CA LEU A 80 -9.57 -20.12 18.67
C LEU A 80 -8.31 -20.90 19.04
N ARG A 81 -8.26 -22.19 18.69
CA ARG A 81 -7.10 -23.04 18.98
C ARG A 81 -5.94 -22.80 18.03
N ILE A 82 -6.24 -22.36 16.81
CA ILE A 82 -5.24 -22.19 15.75
C ILE A 82 -4.79 -20.74 15.66
N THR A 83 -5.64 -19.78 16.01
CA THR A 83 -5.26 -18.37 16.06
C THR A 83 -4.60 -18.06 17.39
N ASP A 84 -3.32 -17.66 17.36
CA ASP A 84 -2.55 -17.40 18.57
C ASP A 84 -2.90 -16.02 19.10
N ASN A 85 -3.35 -15.91 20.34
CA ASN A 85 -3.62 -14.62 21.00
C ASN A 85 -4.45 -13.62 20.15
N PRO A 86 -5.66 -13.96 19.68
CA PRO A 86 -6.45 -13.11 18.78
C PRO A 86 -6.88 -11.74 19.36
N GLY A 87 -6.63 -11.43 20.63
CA GLY A 87 -7.26 -10.26 21.28
C GLY A 87 -8.74 -10.53 21.60
N THR A 88 -9.37 -9.67 22.39
CA THR A 88 -10.68 -9.96 23.00
C THR A 88 -11.82 -10.02 21.96
N GLU A 89 -11.90 -9.03 21.06
CA GLU A 89 -12.99 -8.92 20.08
C GLU A 89 -12.91 -10.00 19.00
N LEU A 90 -11.74 -10.21 18.41
CA LEU A 90 -11.53 -11.29 17.44
C LEU A 90 -11.74 -12.66 18.12
N LYS A 91 -11.40 -12.84 19.40
CA LYS A 91 -11.70 -14.08 20.14
C LYS A 91 -13.21 -14.33 20.21
N GLU A 92 -14.01 -13.31 20.50
CA GLU A 92 -15.47 -13.44 20.50
C GLU A 92 -15.99 -13.81 19.11
N LEU A 93 -15.53 -13.12 18.06
CA LEU A 93 -15.89 -13.42 16.68
C LEU A 93 -15.53 -14.86 16.26
N LEU A 94 -14.31 -15.30 16.55
CA LEU A 94 -13.83 -16.64 16.22
C LEU A 94 -14.56 -17.73 17.02
N SER A 95 -15.05 -17.43 18.23
CA SER A 95 -15.79 -18.39 19.06
C SER A 95 -17.13 -18.79 18.45
N GLY A 96 -17.85 -17.83 17.86
CA GLY A 96 -19.16 -18.07 17.22
C GLY A 96 -19.08 -18.52 15.76
N THR A 97 -17.88 -18.54 15.17
CA THR A 97 -17.70 -18.81 13.74
C THR A 97 -17.51 -20.30 13.48
N THR A 98 -18.47 -20.90 12.76
CA THR A 98 -18.46 -22.33 12.36
C THR A 98 -18.04 -22.57 10.91
N HIS A 99 -17.86 -21.50 10.15
CA HIS A 99 -17.44 -21.57 8.75
C HIS A 99 -16.40 -20.49 8.47
N ILE A 100 -15.40 -20.81 7.65
CA ILE A 100 -14.43 -19.84 7.16
C ILE A 100 -14.50 -19.72 5.66
N GLU A 101 -14.24 -18.51 5.17
CA GLU A 101 -14.15 -18.23 3.74
C GLU A 101 -12.72 -17.85 3.43
N LEU A 102 -12.12 -18.51 2.45
CA LEU A 102 -10.79 -18.21 1.96
C LEU A 102 -10.92 -17.81 0.49
N THR A 103 -10.37 -16.66 0.14
CA THR A 103 -10.34 -16.16 -1.24
C THR A 103 -8.91 -16.07 -1.71
N ARG A 104 -8.62 -16.74 -2.82
CA ARG A 104 -7.38 -16.59 -3.55
C ARG A 104 -7.62 -15.67 -4.74
N SER A 105 -6.81 -14.63 -4.84
CA SER A 105 -6.83 -13.64 -5.91
C SER A 105 -5.49 -13.64 -6.63
N TRP A 106 -5.52 -13.52 -7.96
CA TRP A 106 -4.29 -13.45 -8.76
C TRP A 106 -3.97 -12.02 -9.15
N LEU A 107 -2.68 -11.78 -9.39
CA LEU A 107 -2.10 -10.48 -9.67
C LEU A 107 -1.53 -10.43 -11.09
N PRO A 108 -1.19 -9.23 -11.60
CA PRO A 108 -0.66 -9.06 -12.95
C PRO A 108 0.58 -9.92 -13.27
N ASP A 109 1.39 -10.28 -12.28
CA ASP A 109 2.55 -11.16 -12.43
C ASP A 109 2.19 -12.66 -12.29
N LEU A 110 0.90 -12.98 -12.34
CA LEU A 110 0.29 -14.29 -12.13
C LEU A 110 0.61 -14.93 -10.76
N SER A 111 1.19 -14.16 -9.83
CA SER A 111 1.28 -14.57 -8.43
C SER A 111 -0.09 -14.49 -7.77
N SER A 112 -0.30 -15.28 -6.71
CA SER A 112 -1.55 -15.28 -5.96
C SER A 112 -1.38 -14.73 -4.55
N VAL A 113 -2.47 -14.18 -4.03
CA VAL A 113 -2.61 -13.73 -2.65
C VAL A 113 -3.83 -14.42 -2.06
N LEU A 114 -3.66 -15.02 -0.89
CA LEU A 114 -4.71 -15.72 -0.18
C LEU A 114 -5.16 -14.91 1.03
N LYS A 115 -6.46 -14.66 1.16
CA LYS A 115 -7.05 -13.87 2.24
C LYS A 115 -8.21 -14.62 2.89
N VAL A 116 -8.42 -14.42 4.18
CA VAL A 116 -9.71 -14.70 4.81
C VAL A 116 -10.74 -13.73 4.26
N SER A 117 -11.98 -14.20 4.10
CA SER A 117 -13.13 -13.43 3.63
C SER A 117 -14.29 -13.56 4.63
N GLY A 118 -15.40 -12.89 4.34
CA GLY A 118 -16.58 -12.91 5.20
C GLY A 118 -16.40 -12.04 6.46
N THR A 119 -16.98 -12.48 7.58
CA THR A 119 -17.06 -11.70 8.82
C THR A 119 -15.69 -11.39 9.43
N ILE A 120 -14.73 -12.32 9.34
CA ILE A 120 -13.36 -12.11 9.83
C ILE A 120 -12.67 -11.00 9.04
N SER A 121 -12.78 -11.01 7.70
CA SER A 121 -12.22 -9.93 6.88
C SER A 121 -12.90 -8.62 7.22
N GLN A 122 -14.22 -8.57 7.31
CA GLN A 122 -14.96 -7.34 7.64
C GLN A 122 -14.48 -6.71 8.95
N TYR A 123 -14.21 -7.52 9.97
CA TYR A 123 -13.63 -7.03 11.23
C TYR A 123 -12.22 -6.45 11.02
N LEU A 124 -11.32 -7.19 10.37
CA LEU A 124 -9.95 -6.74 10.14
C LEU A 124 -9.91 -5.49 9.24
N ASP A 125 -10.72 -5.48 8.19
CA ASP A 125 -10.89 -4.35 7.27
C ASP A 125 -11.46 -3.13 8.02
N SER A 126 -12.34 -3.33 9.01
CA SER A 126 -12.84 -2.22 9.84
C SER A 126 -11.77 -1.59 10.74
N LEU A 127 -10.81 -2.38 11.23
CA LEU A 127 -9.65 -1.87 11.97
C LEU A 127 -8.70 -1.11 11.04
N GLU A 128 -8.44 -1.65 9.85
CA GLU A 128 -7.64 -0.96 8.83
C GLU A 128 -8.31 0.33 8.34
N ASP A 129 -9.63 0.35 8.20
CA ASP A 129 -10.41 1.52 7.82
C ASP A 129 -10.39 2.58 8.92
N ALA A 130 -10.56 2.20 10.19
CA ALA A 130 -10.45 3.13 11.32
C ALA A 130 -9.05 3.75 11.40
N TRP A 131 -8.01 2.94 11.22
CA TRP A 131 -6.63 3.42 11.15
C TRP A 131 -6.42 4.39 9.98
N ARG A 132 -6.97 4.07 8.79
CA ARG A 132 -6.89 4.95 7.63
C ARG A 132 -7.57 6.29 7.87
N ILE A 133 -8.77 6.30 8.48
CA ILE A 133 -9.48 7.53 8.81
C ILE A 133 -8.66 8.40 9.77
N TYR A 134 -8.09 7.79 10.81
CA TYR A 134 -7.19 8.49 11.72
C TYR A 134 -6.00 9.11 11.00
N LEU A 135 -5.33 8.36 10.13
CA LEU A 135 -4.20 8.88 9.36
C LEU A 135 -4.63 10.03 8.44
N ASP A 136 -5.78 9.91 7.77
CA ASP A 136 -6.31 10.95 6.89
C ASP A 136 -6.56 12.25 7.67
N ASP A 137 -7.17 12.18 8.85
CA ASP A 137 -7.39 13.34 9.72
C ASP A 137 -6.07 14.02 10.11
N VAL A 138 -5.06 13.23 10.50
CA VAL A 138 -3.72 13.73 10.82
C VAL A 138 -3.05 14.38 9.61
N THR A 139 -3.22 13.81 8.40
CA THR A 139 -2.65 14.43 7.19
C THR A 139 -3.27 15.80 6.92
N VAL A 140 -4.58 15.97 7.09
CA VAL A 140 -5.27 17.26 6.91
C VAL A 140 -4.74 18.30 7.91
N GLU A 141 -4.58 17.91 9.17
CA GLU A 141 -4.02 18.79 10.20
C GLU A 141 -2.57 19.20 9.87
N MET A 142 -1.73 18.23 9.52
CA MET A 142 -0.34 18.47 9.14
C MET A 142 -0.23 19.39 7.91
N GLU A 143 -1.08 19.22 6.90
CA GLU A 143 -1.13 20.13 5.76
C GLU A 143 -1.52 21.56 6.16
N GLY A 144 -2.46 21.69 7.10
CA GLY A 144 -2.85 22.98 7.67
C GLY A 144 -1.67 23.67 8.35
N GLU A 145 -0.94 22.94 9.19
CA GLU A 145 0.25 23.46 9.87
C GLU A 145 1.38 23.82 8.90
N LEU A 146 1.59 23.05 7.84
CA LEU A 146 2.57 23.39 6.80
C LEU A 146 2.20 24.66 6.02
N LYS A 147 0.91 24.89 5.77
CA LYS A 147 0.42 26.16 5.18
C LYS A 147 0.66 27.33 6.13
N ASN A 148 0.40 27.15 7.42
CA ASN A 148 0.66 28.14 8.46
C ASN A 148 2.15 28.51 8.51
N ILE A 149 3.04 27.51 8.56
CA ILE A 149 4.50 27.69 8.53
C ILE A 149 4.94 28.45 7.27
N SER A 150 4.43 28.06 6.09
CA SER A 150 4.75 28.76 4.84
C SER A 150 4.31 30.23 4.86
N SER A 151 3.18 30.55 5.49
CA SER A 151 2.72 31.93 5.64
C SER A 151 3.62 32.75 6.59
N LEU A 152 4.10 32.14 7.68
CA LEU A 152 5.04 32.75 8.61
C LEU A 152 6.41 33.00 7.96
N GLU A 153 6.89 32.08 7.13
CA GLU A 153 8.13 32.25 6.37
C GLU A 153 8.05 33.41 5.38
N LYS A 154 6.92 33.54 4.67
CA LYS A 154 6.67 34.70 3.79
C LYS A 154 6.58 36.00 4.58
N ALA A 155 5.97 35.99 5.76
CA ALA A 155 5.92 37.16 6.63
C ALA A 155 7.34 37.56 7.09
N LEU A 156 8.16 36.59 7.50
CA LEU A 156 9.55 36.82 7.87
C LEU A 156 10.38 37.38 6.69
N GLU A 157 10.18 36.86 5.48
CA GLU A 157 10.84 37.36 4.27
C GLU A 157 10.46 38.82 4.00
N ASN A 158 9.17 39.16 4.10
CA ASN A 158 8.70 40.54 3.96
C ASN A 158 9.28 41.48 5.04
N VAL A 159 9.40 41.01 6.29
CA VAL A 159 10.04 41.77 7.39
C VAL A 159 11.53 41.97 7.11
N ASN A 160 12.23 40.95 6.60
CA ASN A 160 13.65 41.08 6.20
C ASN A 160 13.84 42.07 5.03
N ILE A 161 12.93 42.10 4.05
CA ILE A 161 12.96 43.08 2.95
C ILE A 161 12.75 44.49 3.50
N LYS A 162 11.79 44.70 4.41
CA LYS A 162 11.57 45.99 5.08
C LYS A 162 12.79 46.42 5.89
N GLU A 163 13.39 45.49 6.64
CA GLU A 163 14.64 45.74 7.39
C GLU A 163 15.77 46.18 6.44
N ALA A 164 15.95 45.50 5.31
CA ALA A 164 16.95 45.85 4.32
C ALA A 164 16.69 47.23 3.69
N GLN A 165 15.42 47.58 3.43
CA GLN A 165 15.03 48.89 2.92
C GLN A 165 15.27 50.02 3.92
N VAL A 166 14.94 49.80 5.20
CA VAL A 166 15.21 50.77 6.27
C VAL A 166 16.73 50.91 6.47
N ARG A 167 17.49 49.80 6.53
CA ARG A 167 18.96 49.85 6.61
C ARG A 167 19.62 50.51 5.40
N ALA A 168 19.06 50.38 4.20
CA ALA A 168 19.54 51.08 3.01
C ALA A 168 19.32 52.60 3.08
N LYS A 169 18.32 53.06 3.85
CA LYS A 169 18.13 54.48 4.21
C LYS A 169 19.11 54.96 5.28
N PHE A 170 19.92 54.08 5.88
CA PHE A 170 21.02 54.39 6.81
C PHE A 170 22.42 54.14 6.17
N PRO A 171 22.99 55.05 5.36
CA PRO A 171 24.33 54.83 4.81
C PRO A 171 25.49 55.03 5.80
N ASP A 172 25.36 55.81 6.89
CA ASP A 172 26.56 56.40 7.53
C ASP A 172 26.56 56.53 9.06
N ILE A 173 26.47 55.42 9.83
CA ILE A 173 26.79 55.46 11.29
C ILE A 173 27.82 54.40 11.75
N VAL A 174 28.38 53.55 10.88
CA VAL A 174 29.29 52.46 11.35
C VAL A 174 30.76 52.60 10.88
N SER A 175 31.16 53.64 10.14
CA SER A 175 32.54 53.80 9.66
C SER A 175 33.50 54.57 10.59
N LYS A 176 33.13 54.92 11.83
CA LYS A 176 34.05 55.54 12.82
C LYS A 176 34.10 54.80 14.17
N LYS A 177 34.52 53.54 14.15
CA LYS A 177 35.15 52.88 15.31
C LYS A 177 36.45 52.19 14.93
N LYS A 178 37.44 52.98 14.51
CA LYS A 178 38.87 52.62 14.64
C LYS A 178 39.68 53.87 15.00
N GLY A 179 40.28 53.85 16.19
CA GLY A 179 41.33 54.80 16.59
C GLY A 179 40.97 55.77 17.70
N ILE A 180 40.92 55.30 18.95
CA ILE A 180 41.19 56.15 20.12
C ILE A 180 42.58 55.74 20.61
N ILE A 181 43.56 56.63 20.39
CA ILE A 181 44.57 57.14 21.35
C ILE A 181 45.49 58.05 20.50
N SER A 182 45.34 59.37 20.62
CA SER A 182 46.44 60.34 20.60
C SER A 182 45.90 61.78 20.67
N LEU A 183 45.98 62.34 21.90
CA LEU A 183 46.57 63.64 22.23
C LEU A 183 46.19 64.92 21.43
N PHE A 184 45.57 65.83 22.20
CA PHE A 184 45.66 67.30 22.17
C PHE A 184 44.83 68.16 21.19
N LYS A 185 44.27 69.21 21.84
CA LYS A 185 43.90 70.57 21.37
C LYS A 185 42.47 70.83 20.88
N LYS A 186 41.76 71.54 21.77
CA LYS A 186 40.62 72.46 21.58
C LYS A 186 40.48 73.08 20.18
N LYS A 187 39.25 73.08 19.66
CA LYS A 187 38.49 74.28 19.23
C LYS A 187 36.99 73.95 19.11
N PRO A 188 36.09 74.93 19.31
CA PRO A 188 34.64 74.72 19.31
C PRO A 188 34.13 74.76 17.87
N ALA A 189 33.34 73.79 17.46
CA ALA A 189 32.67 73.82 16.17
C ALA A 189 31.29 73.16 16.32
N GLU A 190 30.28 74.03 16.29
CA GLU A 190 28.93 73.80 15.78
C GLU A 190 28.28 72.45 16.09
N GLU A 191 27.48 72.44 17.16
CA GLU A 191 26.36 71.50 17.29
C GLU A 191 25.41 71.71 16.11
N LYS A 192 25.57 70.87 15.07
CA LYS A 192 24.47 70.60 14.16
C LYS A 192 23.39 69.87 14.95
N PRO A 193 22.12 70.30 14.92
CA PRO A 193 21.07 69.59 15.61
C PRO A 193 20.94 68.20 14.97
N LEU A 194 21.03 67.16 15.79
CA LEU A 194 20.59 65.82 15.39
C LEU A 194 19.13 65.93 14.97
N ILE A 195 18.87 65.53 13.73
CA ILE A 195 17.62 65.70 13.03
C ILE A 195 16.58 64.78 13.68
N VAL A 196 15.40 65.33 13.97
CA VAL A 196 14.25 64.61 14.56
C VAL A 196 13.82 63.39 13.72
N GLU A 197 14.15 63.37 12.42
CA GLU A 197 13.89 62.27 11.48
C GLU A 197 14.66 60.96 11.81
N ASP A 198 15.77 61.01 12.54
CA ASP A 198 16.53 59.81 12.92
C ASP A 198 15.86 59.03 14.06
N GLN A 199 15.09 59.70 14.92
CA GLN A 199 14.49 59.06 16.10
C GLN A 199 13.31 58.17 15.71
N ASP A 200 12.49 58.61 14.75
CA ASP A 200 11.36 57.85 14.22
C ASP A 200 11.84 56.60 13.45
N LEU A 201 12.93 56.73 12.68
CA LEU A 201 13.53 55.60 11.95
C LEU A 201 14.19 54.57 12.89
N ILE A 202 14.75 55.00 14.02
CA ILE A 202 15.27 54.10 15.06
C ILE A 202 14.12 53.34 15.76
N VAL A 203 12.99 54.00 16.00
CA VAL A 203 11.78 53.37 16.55
C VAL A 203 11.23 52.33 15.56
N GLU A 204 11.12 52.70 14.28
CA GLU A 204 10.67 51.78 13.20
C GLU A 204 11.59 50.56 13.07
N LEU A 205 12.91 50.75 13.17
CA LEU A 205 13.88 49.64 13.13
C LEU A 205 13.74 48.71 14.35
N ASN A 206 13.56 49.26 15.55
CA ASN A 206 13.36 48.46 16.76
C ASN A 206 12.04 47.68 16.73
N GLU A 207 10.97 48.27 16.20
CA GLU A 207 9.69 47.57 16.00
C GLU A 207 9.82 46.41 15.01
N ILE A 208 10.56 46.61 13.91
CA ILE A 208 10.87 45.55 12.93
C ILE A 208 11.68 44.42 13.57
N LEU A 209 12.68 44.73 14.41
CA LEU A 209 13.48 43.73 15.11
C LEU A 209 12.63 42.91 16.11
N ILE A 210 11.75 43.56 16.88
CA ILE A 210 10.84 42.87 17.80
C ILE A 210 9.87 41.95 17.03
N GLN A 211 9.33 42.41 15.88
CA GLN A 211 8.48 41.58 15.04
C GLN A 211 9.23 40.39 14.46
N LYS A 212 10.49 40.58 14.04
CA LYS A 212 11.37 39.53 13.53
C LYS A 212 11.70 38.50 14.59
N ASP A 213 12.02 38.93 15.80
CA ASP A 213 12.35 38.02 16.91
C ASP A 213 11.13 37.16 17.29
N LYS A 214 9.93 37.76 17.35
CA LYS A 214 8.68 37.00 17.56
C LYS A 214 8.43 35.96 16.48
N LEU A 215 8.57 36.33 15.21
CA LEU A 215 8.39 35.40 14.08
C LEU A 215 9.45 34.29 14.08
N ASN A 216 10.69 34.60 14.46
CA ASN A 216 11.76 33.61 14.59
C ASN A 216 11.51 32.65 15.76
N GLU A 217 11.00 33.13 16.89
CA GLU A 217 10.61 32.30 18.02
C GLU A 217 9.48 31.34 17.62
N GLU A 218 8.42 31.83 16.97
CA GLU A 218 7.31 31.01 16.46
C GLU A 218 7.78 29.97 15.43
N LEU A 219 8.65 30.35 14.49
CA LEU A 219 9.21 29.43 13.51
C LEU A 219 10.16 28.40 14.15
N SER A 220 10.90 28.80 15.19
CA SER A 220 11.79 27.89 15.91
C SER A 220 11.01 26.80 16.65
N ALA A 221 9.85 27.15 17.22
CA ALA A 221 8.94 26.21 17.86
C ALA A 221 8.34 25.21 16.86
N LYS A 222 8.06 25.66 15.62
CA LYS A 222 7.48 24.82 14.56
C LYS A 222 8.50 24.08 13.69
N LYS A 223 9.80 24.17 14.00
CA LYS A 223 10.88 23.57 13.21
C LYS A 223 10.77 22.04 13.08
N LEU A 224 10.35 21.36 14.15
CA LEU A 224 10.17 19.91 14.16
C LEU A 224 8.99 19.49 13.27
N ILE A 225 7.87 20.21 13.34
CA ILE A 225 6.70 20.00 12.49
C ILE A 225 7.07 20.19 11.02
N LYS A 226 7.82 21.25 10.69
CA LYS A 226 8.32 21.47 9.32
C LYS A 226 9.15 20.29 8.82
N LYS A 227 10.13 19.84 9.61
CA LYS A 227 10.99 18.70 9.26
C LYS A 227 10.16 17.44 9.03
N ALA A 228 9.18 17.15 9.89
CA ALA A 228 8.29 16.01 9.77
C ALA A 228 7.39 16.10 8.52
N GLY A 229 6.90 17.29 8.18
CA GLY A 229 6.11 17.50 6.97
C GLY A 229 6.93 17.40 5.68
N ASP A 230 8.18 17.85 5.68
CA ASP A 230 9.08 17.70 4.53
C ASP A 230 9.40 16.21 4.30
N THR A 231 9.70 15.44 5.36
CA THR A 231 9.92 14.00 5.22
C THR A 231 8.66 13.27 4.75
N TRP A 232 7.48 13.65 5.26
CA TRP A 232 6.20 13.12 4.79
C TRP A 232 6.02 13.32 3.27
N LYS A 233 6.24 14.54 2.76
CA LYS A 233 6.15 14.83 1.32
C LYS A 233 7.10 13.94 0.50
N THR A 234 8.35 13.79 0.96
CA THR A 234 9.31 12.94 0.23
C THR A 234 8.91 11.46 0.22
N LEU A 235 8.30 10.95 1.29
CA LEU A 235 7.80 9.58 1.37
C LEU A 235 6.56 9.41 0.48
N LEU A 236 5.66 10.38 0.47
CA LEU A 236 4.47 10.42 -0.37
C LEU A 236 4.84 10.45 -1.87
N ASP A 237 5.80 11.29 -2.26
CA ASP A 237 6.29 11.37 -3.64
C ASP A 237 6.93 10.04 -4.09
N LYS A 238 7.73 9.40 -3.22
CA LYS A 238 8.29 8.07 -3.48
C LYS A 238 7.20 7.02 -3.65
N TYR A 239 6.21 7.00 -2.76
CA TYR A 239 5.07 6.08 -2.85
C TYR A 239 4.31 6.26 -4.16
N ASN A 240 4.01 7.50 -4.54
CA ASN A 240 3.34 7.83 -5.79
C ASN A 240 4.17 7.43 -7.03
N SER A 241 5.49 7.59 -6.97
CA SER A 241 6.39 7.13 -8.02
C SER A 241 6.31 5.62 -8.20
N PHE A 242 6.30 4.85 -7.11
CA PHE A 242 6.14 3.39 -7.18
C PHE A 242 4.77 2.98 -7.71
N GLU A 243 3.69 3.64 -7.29
CA GLU A 243 2.34 3.39 -7.81
C GLU A 243 2.26 3.61 -9.33
N ASN A 244 2.86 4.70 -9.83
CA ASN A 244 2.89 4.98 -11.26
C ASN A 244 3.72 3.94 -12.02
N HIS A 245 4.91 3.59 -11.52
CA HIS A 245 5.74 2.55 -12.12
C HIS A 245 5.05 1.18 -12.14
N LEU A 246 4.35 0.81 -11.07
CA LEU A 246 3.56 -0.43 -11.03
C LEU A 246 2.42 -0.44 -12.05
N ARG A 247 1.76 0.69 -12.29
CA ARG A 247 0.72 0.78 -13.33
C ARG A 247 1.31 0.58 -14.73
N GLU A 248 2.46 1.20 -15.00
CA GLU A 248 3.16 1.02 -16.27
C GLU A 248 3.62 -0.42 -16.49
N LEU A 249 4.19 -1.05 -15.46
CA LEU A 249 4.59 -2.44 -15.50
C LEU A 249 3.37 -3.36 -15.65
N ALA A 250 2.29 -3.14 -14.90
CA ALA A 250 1.05 -3.92 -15.03
C ALA A 250 0.49 -3.86 -16.47
N PHE A 251 0.52 -2.69 -17.12
CA PHE A 251 0.11 -2.54 -18.51
C PHE A 251 1.02 -3.34 -19.47
N LYS A 252 2.34 -3.36 -19.23
CA LYS A 252 3.27 -4.20 -20.00
C LYS A 252 3.00 -5.70 -19.80
N LEU A 253 2.71 -6.11 -18.55
CA LEU A 253 2.33 -7.49 -18.21
C LEU A 253 1.04 -7.90 -18.94
N GLU A 254 0.01 -7.06 -18.89
CA GLU A 254 -1.24 -7.27 -19.59
C GLU A 254 -1.04 -7.43 -21.11
N LYS A 255 -0.25 -6.55 -21.73
CA LYS A 255 0.08 -6.64 -23.16
C LYS A 255 0.80 -7.95 -23.50
N ARG A 256 1.69 -8.43 -22.62
CA ARG A 256 2.35 -9.73 -22.80
C ARG A 256 1.36 -10.88 -22.70
N HIS A 257 0.45 -10.85 -21.73
CA HIS A 257 -0.59 -11.85 -21.55
C HIS A 257 -1.50 -11.95 -22.79
N GLN A 258 -1.81 -10.81 -23.42
CA GLN A 258 -2.50 -10.79 -24.72
C GLN A 258 -1.71 -11.54 -25.79
N GLN A 259 -0.43 -11.22 -25.96
CA GLN A 259 0.41 -11.85 -26.99
C GLN A 259 0.52 -13.37 -26.82
N LEU A 260 0.60 -13.85 -25.57
CA LEU A 260 0.61 -15.28 -25.23
C LEU A 260 -0.71 -15.96 -25.57
N THR A 261 -1.82 -15.32 -25.21
CA THR A 261 -3.17 -15.85 -25.48
C THR A 261 -3.41 -16.01 -26.99
N PHE A 262 -2.83 -15.14 -27.82
CA PHE A 262 -2.93 -15.21 -29.28
C PHE A 262 -1.86 -16.10 -29.95
N PHE A 263 -1.10 -16.90 -29.19
CA PHE A 263 -0.07 -17.82 -29.70
C PHE A 263 0.93 -17.17 -30.68
N MET A 264 1.30 -15.91 -30.44
CA MET A 264 2.32 -15.25 -31.25
C MET A 264 3.70 -15.88 -30.98
N LYS A 265 4.43 -16.24 -32.04
CA LYS A 265 5.76 -16.87 -31.95
C LYS A 265 6.72 -15.94 -31.21
N GLN A 266 7.33 -16.44 -30.12
CA GLN A 266 8.20 -15.66 -29.24
C GLN A 266 9.67 -15.95 -29.55
N SER A 267 10.51 -14.93 -29.45
CA SER A 267 11.96 -15.08 -29.50
C SER A 267 12.55 -15.22 -28.10
N ASP A 268 13.74 -15.81 -27.98
CA ASP A 268 14.45 -15.92 -26.68
C ASP A 268 14.78 -14.55 -26.06
N GLU A 269 14.87 -13.50 -26.89
CA GLU A 269 15.11 -12.12 -26.46
C GLU A 269 13.86 -11.53 -25.77
N ASP A 270 12.66 -11.82 -26.29
CA ASP A 270 11.38 -11.42 -25.69
C ASP A 270 11.18 -12.03 -24.29
N ASP A 271 11.71 -13.24 -24.06
CA ASP A 271 11.62 -13.94 -22.78
C ASP A 271 12.55 -13.35 -21.70
N LEU A 272 13.71 -12.84 -22.09
CA LEU A 272 14.63 -12.15 -21.18
C LEU A 272 14.09 -10.79 -20.76
N GLU A 273 13.58 -10.00 -21.72
CA GLU A 273 12.91 -8.73 -21.42
C GLU A 273 11.70 -8.95 -20.51
N TRP A 274 10.93 -10.01 -20.76
CA TRP A 274 9.79 -10.38 -19.94
C TRP A 274 10.16 -10.67 -18.49
N LYS A 275 11.17 -11.52 -18.26
CA LYS A 275 11.64 -11.84 -16.91
C LYS A 275 12.10 -10.59 -16.17
N SER A 276 12.76 -9.67 -16.88
CA SER A 276 13.16 -8.37 -16.31
C SER A 276 11.95 -7.54 -15.86
N VAL A 277 10.90 -7.44 -16.69
CA VAL A 277 9.65 -6.73 -16.34
C VAL A 277 8.94 -7.37 -15.15
N LEU A 278 8.89 -8.70 -15.08
CA LEU A 278 8.31 -9.45 -13.95
C LEU A 278 9.08 -9.20 -12.64
N ASP A 279 10.41 -9.27 -12.69
CA ASP A 279 11.25 -9.06 -11.51
C ASP A 279 11.15 -7.61 -11.04
N ASP A 280 11.15 -6.64 -11.97
CA ASP A 280 10.93 -5.23 -11.66
C ASP A 280 9.57 -5.00 -11.00
N TYR A 281 8.49 -5.64 -11.50
CA TYR A 281 7.16 -5.55 -10.90
C TYR A 281 7.16 -6.06 -9.45
N ARG A 282 7.79 -7.22 -9.20
CA ARG A 282 7.85 -7.83 -7.87
C ARG A 282 8.68 -7.01 -6.89
N ILE A 283 9.81 -6.47 -7.33
CA ILE A 283 10.67 -5.61 -6.52
C ILE A 283 9.94 -4.30 -6.19
N THR A 284 9.44 -3.62 -7.22
CA THR A 284 8.71 -2.37 -7.08
C THR A 284 7.51 -2.51 -6.15
N ARG A 285 6.75 -3.61 -6.25
CA ARG A 285 5.62 -3.88 -5.36
C ARG A 285 6.05 -4.05 -3.91
N ARG A 286 7.11 -4.82 -3.67
CA ARG A 286 7.66 -5.03 -2.33
C ARG A 286 8.12 -3.70 -1.71
N ASP A 287 8.78 -2.86 -2.50
CA ASP A 287 9.29 -1.58 -2.03
C ASP A 287 8.16 -0.57 -1.82
N ARG A 288 7.13 -0.58 -2.67
CA ARG A 288 5.87 0.16 -2.47
C ARG A 288 5.22 -0.21 -1.13
N ASP A 289 5.07 -1.50 -0.85
CA ASP A 289 4.43 -1.98 0.39
C ASP A 289 5.23 -1.54 1.64
N LYS A 290 6.57 -1.58 1.58
CA LYS A 290 7.44 -1.08 2.64
C LYS A 290 7.32 0.44 2.83
N THR A 291 7.39 1.21 1.74
CA THR A 291 7.26 2.66 1.77
C THR A 291 5.89 3.08 2.27
N LYS A 292 4.82 2.34 1.95
CA LYS A 292 3.48 2.57 2.51
C LYS A 292 3.47 2.41 4.03
N ALA A 293 4.03 1.31 4.55
CA ALA A 293 4.11 1.08 5.99
C ALA A 293 4.96 2.15 6.70
N GLU A 294 6.05 2.61 6.06
CA GLU A 294 6.87 3.72 6.56
C GLU A 294 6.10 5.05 6.56
N LEU A 295 5.33 5.32 5.50
CA LEU A 295 4.50 6.52 5.37
C LEU A 295 3.42 6.56 6.46
N ASP A 296 2.66 5.47 6.64
CA ASP A 296 1.63 5.36 7.67
C ASP A 296 2.23 5.59 9.07
N ARG A 297 3.40 5.00 9.34
CA ARG A 297 4.13 5.20 10.60
C ARG A 297 4.59 6.64 10.77
N HIS A 298 5.06 7.27 9.71
CA HIS A 298 5.53 8.65 9.73
C HIS A 298 4.39 9.65 9.92
N ILE A 299 3.21 9.40 9.34
CA ILE A 299 2.01 10.21 9.58
C ILE A 299 1.62 10.15 11.06
N ALA A 300 1.52 8.94 11.63
CA ALA A 300 1.25 8.78 13.07
C ALA A 300 2.33 9.47 13.94
N PHE A 301 3.59 9.39 13.54
CA PHE A 301 4.68 10.11 14.21
C PHE A 301 4.50 11.62 14.16
N SER A 302 4.10 12.17 13.02
CA SER A 302 3.83 13.61 12.87
C SER A 302 2.71 14.07 13.81
N ALA A 303 1.67 13.26 14.06
CA ALA A 303 0.61 13.59 15.02
C ALA A 303 1.19 13.91 16.41
N TYR A 304 2.02 13.02 16.94
CA TYR A 304 2.65 13.23 18.25
C TYR A 304 3.63 14.42 18.27
N ILE A 305 4.31 14.72 17.16
CA ILE A 305 5.15 15.92 17.07
C ILE A 305 4.30 17.19 17.10
N MET A 306 3.11 17.19 16.48
CA MET A 306 2.18 18.32 16.52
C MET A 306 1.58 18.51 17.93
N ASP A 307 1.37 17.43 18.66
CA ASP A 307 0.97 17.46 20.08
C ASP A 307 2.08 17.93 21.05
N GLY A 308 3.30 18.18 20.55
CA GLY A 308 4.41 18.72 21.33
C GLY A 308 5.29 17.68 22.04
N TYR A 309 5.20 16.40 21.66
CA TYR A 309 6.09 15.36 22.19
C TYR A 309 7.50 15.45 21.57
N ASP A 310 8.51 14.99 22.31
CA ASP A 310 9.87 14.82 21.79
C ASP A 310 9.95 13.65 20.78
N GLU A 311 10.95 13.67 19.89
CA GLU A 311 11.12 12.65 18.82
C GLU A 311 11.19 11.22 19.41
N ARG A 312 11.76 11.06 20.61
CA ARG A 312 11.86 9.74 21.28
C ARG A 312 10.53 9.25 21.82
N GLU A 313 9.78 10.14 22.47
CA GLU A 313 8.48 9.81 23.06
C GLU A 313 7.45 9.53 21.97
N ALA A 314 7.45 10.34 20.90
CA ALA A 314 6.62 10.11 19.72
C ALA A 314 6.87 8.72 19.12
N ASN A 315 8.14 8.30 18.97
CA ASN A 315 8.45 6.97 18.44
C ASN A 315 7.92 5.82 19.32
N ILE A 316 7.97 5.97 20.65
CA ILE A 316 7.45 4.94 21.57
C ILE A 316 5.93 4.84 21.42
N LYS A 317 5.23 5.98 21.46
CA LYS A 317 3.77 6.02 21.35
C LYS A 317 3.26 5.50 20.02
N VAL A 318 3.91 5.86 18.92
CA VAL A 318 3.56 5.32 17.59
C VAL A 318 3.70 3.79 17.56
N ASN A 319 4.74 3.24 18.17
CA ASN A 319 4.90 1.78 18.19
C ASN A 319 3.82 1.10 19.04
N GLU A 320 3.41 1.70 20.16
CA GLU A 320 2.30 1.22 20.99
C GLU A 320 0.97 1.31 20.23
N GLU A 321 0.71 2.42 19.54
CA GLU A 321 -0.52 2.66 18.80
C GLU A 321 -0.63 1.78 17.55
N ILE A 322 0.48 1.59 16.81
CA ILE A 322 0.52 0.63 15.71
C ILE A 322 0.25 -0.78 16.23
N GLN A 323 0.77 -1.15 17.41
CA GLN A 323 0.48 -2.45 18.02
C GLN A 323 -0.98 -2.60 18.47
N SER A 324 -1.65 -1.51 18.85
CA SER A 324 -3.07 -1.57 19.23
C SER A 324 -4.00 -1.63 18.01
N TYR A 325 -3.73 -0.87 16.95
CA TYR A 325 -4.58 -0.81 15.75
C TYR A 325 -4.29 -1.95 14.77
N LYS A 326 -3.02 -2.26 14.53
CA LYS A 326 -2.66 -3.48 13.81
C LYS A 326 -2.77 -4.60 14.82
N SER A 327 -3.95 -5.21 14.88
CA SER A 327 -4.04 -6.59 15.35
C SER A 327 -2.90 -7.35 14.68
N GLN A 328 -2.18 -8.22 15.39
CA GLN A 328 -1.03 -8.96 14.83
C GLN A 328 -1.38 -9.76 13.57
N TYR A 329 -2.66 -9.80 13.24
CA TYR A 329 -3.28 -10.44 12.10
C TYR A 329 -3.81 -9.43 11.09
N ASN A 330 -3.55 -9.70 9.83
CA ASN A 330 -4.32 -9.17 8.72
C ASN A 330 -5.01 -10.33 7.98
N SER A 331 -5.91 -10.01 7.05
CA SER A 331 -6.68 -11.01 6.32
C SER A 331 -5.78 -11.99 5.55
N GLU A 332 -4.60 -11.56 5.10
CA GLU A 332 -3.64 -12.41 4.40
C GLU A 332 -2.90 -13.39 5.34
N ILE A 333 -2.45 -12.93 6.50
CA ILE A 333 -1.74 -13.75 7.50
C ILE A 333 -2.66 -14.87 7.99
N LEU A 334 -3.90 -14.54 8.38
CA LEU A 334 -4.87 -15.56 8.77
C LEU A 334 -5.26 -16.46 7.59
N GLY A 335 -5.30 -15.90 6.38
CA GLY A 335 -5.65 -16.64 5.17
C GLY A 335 -4.66 -17.77 4.95
N ARG A 336 -3.37 -17.46 4.97
CA ARG A 336 -2.28 -18.44 4.89
C ARG A 336 -2.33 -19.44 6.04
N LYS A 337 -2.50 -18.97 7.28
CA LYS A 337 -2.53 -19.83 8.48
C LYS A 337 -3.66 -20.87 8.42
N TYR A 338 -4.86 -20.45 8.02
CA TYR A 338 -5.99 -21.38 7.93
C TYR A 338 -5.88 -22.30 6.72
N PHE A 339 -5.21 -21.86 5.65
CA PHE A 339 -4.99 -22.68 4.46
C PHE A 339 -4.03 -23.84 4.67
N GLU A 340 -3.14 -23.78 5.67
CA GLU A 340 -2.33 -24.93 6.10
C GLU A 340 -3.20 -26.15 6.50
N TYR A 341 -4.46 -25.91 6.88
CA TYR A 341 -5.44 -26.94 7.23
C TYR A 341 -6.46 -27.21 6.13
N CYS A 342 -6.30 -26.59 4.95
CA CYS A 342 -7.16 -26.79 3.80
C CYS A 342 -7.10 -28.27 3.37
N PRO A 343 -8.23 -28.93 3.10
CA PRO A 343 -8.22 -30.24 2.46
C PRO A 343 -7.52 -30.16 1.10
N VAL A 344 -6.94 -31.27 0.66
CA VAL A 344 -6.27 -31.40 -0.64
C VAL A 344 -7.31 -31.40 -1.77
N PHE A 345 -7.03 -30.67 -2.85
CA PHE A 345 -7.86 -30.67 -4.05
C PHE A 345 -7.12 -31.44 -5.13
N GLU A 346 -7.58 -32.65 -5.40
CA GLU A 346 -7.01 -33.52 -6.42
C GLU A 346 -7.99 -33.64 -7.59
N VAL A 347 -7.51 -33.33 -8.78
CA VAL A 347 -8.28 -33.50 -10.02
C VAL A 347 -7.82 -34.80 -10.66
N PHE A 348 -8.76 -35.73 -10.80
CA PHE A 348 -8.56 -36.96 -11.55
C PHE A 348 -9.11 -36.75 -12.94
N GLU A 349 -8.23 -36.82 -13.94
CA GLU A 349 -8.66 -36.98 -15.32
C GLU A 349 -8.89 -38.47 -15.54
N ASP A 350 -10.15 -38.83 -15.80
CA ASP A 350 -10.47 -40.18 -16.22
C ASP A 350 -10.03 -40.33 -17.68
N PHE A 351 -8.81 -40.84 -17.89
CA PHE A 351 -8.32 -41.28 -19.20
C PHE A 351 -9.06 -42.55 -19.69
N GLY A 352 -10.20 -42.91 -19.10
CA GLY A 352 -11.07 -44.04 -19.42
C GLY A 352 -11.69 -44.05 -20.82
N SER A 353 -11.07 -43.40 -21.80
CA SER A 353 -11.17 -43.76 -23.21
C SER A 353 -9.78 -43.76 -23.87
N LEU A 354 -8.89 -44.62 -23.37
CA LEU A 354 -7.86 -45.27 -24.22
C LEU A 354 -8.50 -46.23 -25.26
N LEU A 355 -9.83 -46.31 -25.30
CA LEU A 355 -10.51 -46.94 -26.42
C LEU A 355 -10.50 -45.95 -27.58
N PRO A 356 -9.88 -46.31 -28.72
CA PRO A 356 -9.92 -45.48 -29.91
C PRO A 356 -11.38 -45.15 -30.25
N ASN A 357 -11.62 -43.95 -30.77
CA ASN A 357 -12.94 -43.53 -31.27
C ASN A 357 -13.50 -44.49 -32.34
N ARG A 358 -12.65 -45.37 -32.89
CA ARG A 358 -12.99 -46.43 -33.83
C ARG A 358 -11.99 -47.58 -33.69
N ILE A 359 -12.49 -48.80 -33.50
CA ILE A 359 -11.68 -50.03 -33.61
C ILE A 359 -11.81 -50.53 -35.04
N ASP A 360 -10.73 -50.48 -35.83
CA ASP A 360 -10.70 -51.16 -37.12
C ASP A 360 -10.26 -52.61 -36.93
N MET A 361 -11.06 -53.55 -37.42
CA MET A 361 -10.78 -54.98 -37.29
C MET A 361 -9.54 -55.37 -38.11
N GLU A 362 -9.25 -54.66 -39.20
CA GLU A 362 -8.04 -54.90 -40.01
C GLU A 362 -6.76 -54.52 -39.25
N ASP A 363 -6.78 -53.48 -38.42
CA ASP A 363 -5.63 -53.06 -37.61
C ASP A 363 -5.30 -54.07 -36.51
N ILE A 364 -6.33 -54.69 -35.90
CA ILE A 364 -6.16 -55.77 -34.91
C ILE A 364 -5.60 -57.03 -35.57
N ILE A 365 -6.13 -57.41 -36.74
CA ILE A 365 -5.70 -58.60 -37.47
C ILE A 365 -4.28 -58.43 -38.02
N SER A 366 -3.89 -57.21 -38.39
CA SER A 366 -2.57 -56.89 -38.95
C SER A 366 -1.50 -56.58 -37.90
N GLY A 367 -1.86 -56.39 -36.63
CA GLY A 367 -0.91 -56.11 -35.54
C GLY A 367 -0.22 -54.75 -35.68
N ASN A 368 -0.96 -53.73 -36.10
CA ASN A 368 -0.43 -52.41 -36.38
C ASN A 368 -0.28 -51.57 -35.08
N ASP A 369 0.94 -51.43 -34.58
CA ASP A 369 1.25 -50.71 -33.33
C ASP A 369 1.23 -49.16 -33.46
N LYS A 370 0.79 -48.63 -34.62
CA LYS A 370 0.82 -47.19 -34.92
C LYS A 370 -0.55 -46.51 -35.01
N VAL A 371 -1.61 -47.18 -34.55
CA VAL A 371 -2.97 -46.62 -34.58
C VAL A 371 -3.19 -45.70 -33.38
N GLU A 372 -3.89 -44.58 -33.56
CA GLU A 372 -4.29 -43.69 -32.47
C GLU A 372 -5.34 -44.39 -31.58
N GLY A 373 -5.00 -44.64 -30.31
CA GLY A 373 -5.86 -45.26 -29.31
C GLY A 373 -5.10 -46.17 -28.37
#